data_AF-A0A927H6S7-F1
#
_entry.id   AF-A0A927H6S7-F1
#
_cell.length_a   1.000
_cell.length_b   1.000
_cell.length_c   1.000
_cell.angle_alpha   90.00
_cell.angle_beta   90.00
_cell.angle_gamma   90.00
#
_symmetry.space_group_name_H-M   'P 1'
#
loop_
_entity.id
_entity.type
_entity.pdbx_description
1 polymer ?
#
loop_
_entity_poly.entity_id
_entity_poly.type
_entity_poly.pdbx_seq_one_letter_code
_entity_poly.pdbx_strand_id
1 'polypeptide(L)' 'MLNYECECGNTTKLFATGDRDEQGREYVEIEDDDRLAIVIGERSVLFRCSFCGYTYRLDQI' A
#
# COMPACT_ATOMS: atom_id res chain seq x y z
N MET A 1 9.00 -9.08 -3.92
CA MET A 1 8.56 -8.64 -2.59
C MET A 1 8.54 -7.12 -2.61
N LEU A 2 7.38 -6.51 -2.35
CA LEU A 2 7.20 -5.06 -2.35
C LEU A 2 7.38 -4.56 -0.91
N ASN A 3 8.08 -3.45 -0.74
CA ASN A 3 8.31 -2.84 0.58
C ASN A 3 7.77 -1.42 0.57
N TYR A 4 7.12 -1.04 1.66
CA TYR A 4 6.82 0.35 1.98
C TYR A 4 7.89 0.88 2.93
N GLU A 5 8.47 2.04 2.60
CA GLU A 5 9.43 2.75 3.44
C GLU A 5 9.04 4.23 3.51
N CYS A 6 8.84 4.72 4.73
CA CYS A 6 8.54 6.11 5.01
C CYS A 6 9.79 6.83 5.52
N GLU A 7 9.92 8.13 5.22
CA GLU A 7 11.03 8.97 5.67
C GLU A 7 11.17 9.05 7.20
N CYS A 8 10.10 8.78 7.97
CA CYS A 8 10.17 8.71 9.43
C CYS A 8 10.76 7.38 9.96
N GLY A 9 11.20 6.48 9.09
CA GLY A 9 11.76 5.17 9.42
C GLY A 9 10.71 4.06 9.60
N ASN A 10 9.41 4.34 9.38
CA ASN A 10 8.38 3.30 9.38
C ASN A 10 8.51 2.45 8.11
N THR A 11 8.52 1.14 8.28
CA THR A 11 8.62 0.17 7.19
C THR A 11 7.60 -0.94 7.39
N THR A 12 7.00 -1.40 6.30
CA THR A 12 6.18 -2.61 6.29
C THR A 12 6.34 -3.34 4.97
N LYS A 13 6.07 -4.65 4.99
CA LYS A 13 6.17 -5.49 3.80
C LYS A 13 4.79 -5.70 3.21
N LEU A 14 4.78 -5.74 1.90
CA LEU A 14 3.63 -6.14 1.13
C LEU A 14 3.90 -7.52 0.52
N PHE A 15 3.00 -8.46 0.77
CA PHE A 15 3.12 -9.83 0.28
C PHE A 15 2.04 -10.12 -0.75
N ALA A 16 2.45 -10.83 -1.80
CA ALA A 16 1.55 -11.39 -2.78
C ALA A 16 0.74 -12.51 -2.15
N THR A 17 -0.58 -12.49 -2.30
CA THR A 17 -1.45 -13.55 -1.76
C THR A 17 -1.41 -14.82 -2.61
N GLY A 18 -0.92 -14.71 -3.85
CA GLY A 18 -0.96 -15.77 -4.85
C GLY A 18 -2.27 -15.79 -5.67
N ASP A 19 -3.28 -15.01 -5.25
CA ASP A 19 -4.51 -14.81 -6.00
C ASP A 19 -4.31 -13.77 -7.10
N ARG A 20 -4.98 -13.97 -8.23
CA ARG A 20 -4.92 -13.07 -9.38
C ARG A 20 -6.30 -12.69 -9.88
N ASP A 21 -6.42 -11.49 -10.43
CA ASP A 21 -7.63 -11.06 -11.11
C ASP A 21 -7.69 -11.53 -12.58
N GLU A 22 -8.79 -11.18 -13.27
CA GLU A 22 -9.05 -11.55 -14.66
C GLU A 22 -8.02 -11.00 -15.66
N GLN A 23 -7.22 -10.01 -15.25
CA GLN A 23 -6.16 -9.39 -16.04
C GLN A 23 -4.76 -9.91 -15.64
N GLY A 24 -4.69 -10.87 -14.73
CA GLY A 24 -3.45 -11.47 -14.26
C GLY A 24 -2.68 -10.62 -13.25
N ARG A 25 -3.29 -9.58 -12.68
CA ARG A 25 -2.70 -8.76 -11.61
C ARG A 25 -2.84 -9.52 -10.29
N GLU A 26 -1.77 -9.52 -9.50
CA GLU A 26 -1.71 -10.24 -8.24
C GLU A 26 -2.24 -9.38 -7.09
N TYR A 27 -3.07 -9.97 -6.24
CA TYR A 27 -3.51 -9.31 -5.01
C TYR A 27 -2.35 -9.24 -4.02
N VAL A 28 -2.27 -8.09 -3.34
CA VAL A 28 -1.19 -7.79 -2.40
C VAL A 28 -1.82 -7.37 -1.08
N GLU A 29 -1.33 -7.95 0.01
CA GLU A 29 -1.73 -7.66 1.38
C GLU A 29 -0.57 -7.04 2.18
N ILE A 30 -0.92 -6.28 3.22
CA ILE A 30 0.05 -5.65 4.13
C ILE A 30 0.24 -6.58 5.33
N GLU A 31 1.49 -6.85 5.71
CA GLU A 31 1.82 -7.74 6.84
C GLU A 31 1.39 -7.18 8.19
N ASP A 32 1.37 -5.85 8.32
CA ASP A 32 1.05 -5.12 9.54
C ASP A 32 0.22 -3.87 9.16
N ASP A 33 -1.11 -3.97 9.29
CA ASP A 33 -2.09 -2.95 8.92
C ASP A 33 -2.03 -1.72 9.84
N ASP A 34 -1.49 -1.85 11.05
CA ASP A 34 -1.25 -0.74 11.96
C ASP A 34 -0.14 0.21 11.47
N ARG A 35 0.67 -0.19 10.48
CA ARG A 35 1.77 0.64 9.94
C ARG A 35 1.39 1.49 8.74
N LEU A 36 0.45 1.04 7.93
CA LEU A 36 0.12 1.66 6.65
C LEU A 36 -1.39 1.57 6.37
N ALA A 37 -2.04 2.73 6.27
CA ALA A 37 -3.42 2.80 5.82
C ALA A 37 -3.48 3.05 4.30
N ILE A 38 -4.27 2.23 3.60
CA ILE A 38 -4.58 2.41 2.17
C ILE A 38 -5.99 2.99 2.04
N VAL A 39 -6.11 4.14 1.37
CA VAL A 39 -7.41 4.78 1.08
C VAL A 39 -7.63 4.81 -0.42
N ILE A 40 -8.68 4.15 -0.89
CA ILE A 40 -9.04 4.05 -2.32
C ILE A 40 -10.12 5.08 -2.62
N GLY A 41 -9.82 6.02 -3.53
CA GLY A 41 -10.78 6.96 -4.09
C GLY A 41 -11.01 6.72 -5.58
N GLU A 42 -11.98 7.44 -6.17
CA GLU A 42 -12.40 7.24 -7.57
C GLU A 42 -11.29 7.44 -8.61
N ARG A 43 -10.29 8.28 -8.32
CA ARG A 43 -9.23 8.66 -9.27
C ARG A 43 -7.82 8.48 -8.72
N SER A 44 -7.69 8.01 -7.49
CA SER A 44 -6.40 7.93 -6.82
C SER A 44 -6.41 6.96 -5.66
N VAL A 45 -5.24 6.43 -5.34
CA VAL A 45 -4.97 5.65 -4.12
C VAL A 45 -4.02 6.45 -3.23
N LEU A 46 -4.32 6.51 -1.94
CA LEU A 46 -3.47 7.14 -0.93
C LEU A 46 -2.86 6.08 -0.01
N PHE A 47 -1.56 6.19 0.23
CA PHE A 47 -0.78 5.36 1.15
C PHE A 47 -0.33 6.24 2.31
N ARG A 48 -1.01 6.15 3.45
CA ARG A 48 -0.77 7.00 4.63
C ARG A 48 0.00 6.24 5.71
N CYS A 49 1.14 6.78 6.11
CA CYS A 49 1.90 6.31 7.26
C CYS A 49 1.06 6.47 8.52
N SER A 50 0.81 5.39 9.26
CA SER A 50 0.06 5.47 10.52
C SER A 50 0.85 6.15 11.64
N PHE A 51 2.19 6.24 11.51
CA PHE A 51 3.08 6.78 12.55
C PHE A 51 3.24 8.30 12.45
N CYS A 52 3.59 8.81 11.27
CA CYS A 52 3.84 10.25 11.06
C CYS A 52 2.74 10.95 10.25
N GLY A 53 1.78 10.21 9.69
CA GLY A 53 0.69 10.75 8.89
C GLY A 53 1.06 11.14 7.45
N TYR A 54 2.34 11.03 7.06
CA TYR A 54 2.77 11.33 5.69
C TYR A 54 2.04 10.45 4.68
N THR A 55 1.63 11.04 3.56
CA THR A 55 0.76 10.38 2.58
C THR A 55 1.38 10.43 1.19
N TYR A 56 1.61 9.25 0.60
CA TYR A 56 1.93 9.11 -0.82
C TYR A 56 0.64 8.96 -1.62
N ARG A 57 0.57 9.60 -2.78
CA ARG A 57 -0.59 9.57 -3.66
C ARG A 57 -0.21 8.97 -5.00
N LEU A 58 -0.99 8.00 -5.45
CA LEU A 58 -0.90 7.41 -6.77
C LEU A 58 -2.18 7.77 -7.53
N ASP A 59 -2.06 8.58 -8.58
CA ASP A 59 -3.19 8.93 -9.44
C ASP A 59 -3.42 7.84 -10.50
N GLN A 60 -4.69 7.57 -10.81
CA GLN A 60 -5.06 6.78 -11.98
C GLN A 60 -4.91 7.65 -13.24
N ILE A 61 -4.18 7.13 -14.22
CA ILE A 61 -3.97 7.75 -15.54
C ILE A 61 -5.05 7.27 -16.49
#